data_AF-A0A925ZWP4-F1
#
_entry.id   AF-A0A925ZWP4-F1
#
_cell.length_a   1.000
_cell.length_b   1.000
_cell.length_c   1.000
_cell.angle_alpha   90.00
_cell.angle_beta   90.00
_cell.angle_gamma   90.00
#
_symmetry.space_group_name_H-M   'P 1'
#
loop_
_entity.id
_entity.type
_entity.pdbx_description
1 polymer ?
#
loop_
_entity_poly.entity_id
_entity_poly.type
_entity_poly.pdbx_seq_one_letter_code
_entity_poly.pdbx_strand_id
1 'polypeptide(L)' 'MWSEAAEWGGKEWFPAMTAAGLQYFAWVYSPNLYSRLSTDLTLQFTVGNPVVATFDDLETAKAWLRQM' A
#
# COMPACT_ATOMS: atom_id res chain seq x y z
N MET A 1 -13.50 -3.52 9.99
CA MET A 1 -12.07 -3.16 9.88
C MET A 1 -11.28 -4.43 10.13
N TRP A 2 -10.36 -4.81 9.25
CA TRP A 2 -9.62 -6.07 9.39
C TRP A 2 -8.19 -5.79 9.82
N SER A 3 -8.03 -5.50 11.12
CA SER A 3 -6.81 -4.91 11.66
C SER A 3 -5.62 -5.87 11.65
N GLU A 4 -5.84 -7.18 11.85
CA GLU A 4 -4.78 -8.20 11.79
C GLU A 4 -4.17 -8.32 10.38
N ALA A 5 -5.01 -8.25 9.34
CA ALA A 5 -4.55 -8.28 7.95
C ALA A 5 -3.75 -7.02 7.59
N ALA A 6 -4.14 -5.86 8.13
CA ALA A 6 -3.42 -4.61 7.94
C ALA A 6 -2.05 -4.62 8.62
N GLU A 7 -1.98 -5.15 9.85
CA GLU A 7 -0.71 -5.30 10.56
C GLU A 7 0.25 -6.25 9.85
N TRP A 8 -0.24 -7.42 9.43
CA TRP A 8 0.56 -8.37 8.65
C TRP A 8 1.04 -7.77 7.32
N GLY A 9 0.18 -7.01 6.63
CA GLY A 9 0.54 -6.33 5.39
C GLY A 9 1.73 -5.38 5.56
N GLY A 10 1.71 -4.55 6.61
CA GLY A 10 2.78 -3.58 6.90
C GLY A 10 4.06 -4.19 7.45
N LYS A 11 3.94 -5.20 8.33
CA LYS A 11 5.09 -5.76 9.06
C LYS A 11 5.77 -6.95 8.38
N GLU A 12 5.05 -7.70 7.56
CA GLU A 12 5.55 -8.94 6.95
C GLU A 12 5.60 -8.81 5.43
N TRP A 13 4.46 -8.47 4.81
CA TRP A 13 4.33 -8.52 3.35
C TRP A 13 5.15 -7.44 2.65
N PHE A 14 4.99 -6.16 3.03
CA PHE A 14 5.76 -5.07 2.42
C PHE A 14 7.28 -5.26 2.56
N PRO A 15 7.82 -5.61 3.75
CA PRO A 15 9.23 -5.93 3.90
C PRO A 15 9.70 -7.08 2.99
N ALA A 16 8.92 -8.17 2.89
CA ALA A 16 9.25 -9.29 2.02
C ALA A 16 9.27 -8.88 0.53
N MET A 17 8.30 -8.07 0.10
CA MET A 17 8.26 -7.55 -1.27
C MET A 17 9.43 -6.62 -1.56
N THR A 18 9.81 -5.76 -0.62
CA THR A 18 11.01 -4.93 -0.75
C THR A 18 12.29 -5.75 -0.84
N ALA A 19 12.41 -6.81 -0.03
CA ALA A 19 13.53 -7.74 -0.13
C ALA A 19 13.58 -8.45 -1.50
N ALA A 20 12.43 -8.67 -2.14
CA ALA A 20 12.33 -9.18 -3.50
C ALA A 20 12.60 -8.14 -4.60
N GLY A 21 12.86 -6.87 -4.25
CA GLY A 21 13.21 -5.80 -5.18
C GLY A 21 12.07 -4.82 -5.49
N LEU A 22 10.93 -4.90 -4.80
CA LEU A 22 9.87 -3.90 -4.93
C LEU A 22 10.34 -2.54 -4.37
N GLN A 23 10.34 -1.51 -5.21
CA GLN A 23 10.74 -0.15 -4.84
C GLN A 23 9.56 0.79 -4.67
N TYR A 24 8.55 0.66 -5.55
CA TYR A 24 7.37 1.52 -5.59
C TYR A 24 6.11 0.68 -5.62
N PHE A 25 5.10 1.08 -4.82
CA PHE A 25 3.81 0.43 -4.79
C PHE A 25 2.70 1.48 -4.86
N ALA A 26 1.85 1.40 -5.88
CA ALA A 26 0.66 2.25 -5.97
C ALA A 26 -0.57 1.47 -5.50
N TRP A 27 -1.23 1.98 -4.47
CA TRP A 27 -2.43 1.39 -3.90
C TRP A 27 -3.67 2.19 -4.31
N VAL A 28 -4.56 1.58 -5.09
CA VAL A 28 -5.87 2.19 -5.41
C VAL A 28 -6.87 1.84 -4.32
N TYR A 29 -7.42 2.85 -3.66
CA TYR A 29 -8.39 2.67 -2.60
C TYR A 29 -9.67 2.01 -3.12
N SER A 30 -10.21 1.10 -2.31
CA SER A 30 -11.56 0.58 -2.51
C SER A 30 -12.60 1.69 -2.24
N PRO A 31 -13.73 1.73 -2.97
CA PRO A 31 -14.83 2.66 -2.66
C PRO A 31 -15.47 2.39 -1.30
N ASN A 32 -15.21 1.23 -0.68
CA ASN A 32 -15.68 0.90 0.66
C ASN A 32 -14.81 1.57 1.75
N LEU A 33 -15.42 2.40 2.59
CA LEU A 33 -14.77 3.12 3.69
C LEU A 33 -14.00 2.20 4.64
N TYR A 34 -14.53 1.01 4.98
CA TYR A 34 -13.84 0.08 5.88
C TYR A 34 -12.56 -0.49 5.26
N SER A 35 -12.55 -0.68 3.94
CA SER A 35 -11.36 -1.10 3.21
C SER A 35 -10.32 0.01 3.20
N ARG A 36 -10.73 1.28 2.98
CA ARG A 36 -9.82 2.44 3.03
C ARG A 36 -9.12 2.56 4.37
N LEU A 37 -9.88 2.52 5.47
CA LEU A 37 -9.33 2.58 6.82
C LEU A 37 -8.34 1.44 7.11
N SER A 38 -8.56 0.25 6.53
CA SER A 38 -7.64 -0.88 6.69
C SER A 38 -6.34 -0.67 5.89
N THR A 39 -6.44 -0.10 4.69
CA THR A 39 -5.27 0.33 3.91
C THR A 39 -4.46 1.39 4.66
N ASP A 40 -5.11 2.42 5.21
CA ASP A 40 -4.43 3.47 5.97
C ASP A 40 -3.70 2.92 7.18
N LEU A 41 -4.33 1.98 7.90
CA LEU A 41 -3.70 1.29 9.02
C LEU A 41 -2.49 0.47 8.59
N THR A 42 -2.54 -0.18 7.43
CA THR A 42 -1.41 -0.94 6.86
C THR A 42 -0.22 -0.02 6.63
N LEU A 43 -0.47 1.16 6.05
CA LEU A 43 0.58 2.14 5.74
C LEU A 43 1.24 2.72 7.00
N GLN A 44 0.52 2.80 8.12
CA GLN A 44 1.11 3.20 9.41
C GLN A 44 2.12 2.18 9.94
N PHE A 45 1.97 0.90 9.57
CA PHE A 45 2.92 -0.15 9.94
C PHE A 45 4.09 -0.27 8.96
N THR A 46 3.94 0.23 7.74
CA THR A 46 5.00 0.25 6.73
C THR A 46 5.97 1.40 7.02
N VAL A 47 7.24 1.09 7.31
CA VAL A 47 8.28 2.09 7.58
C VAL A 47 9.38 2.01 6.53
N GLY A 48 9.65 3.13 5.85
CA GLY A 48 10.74 3.23 4.88
C GLY A 48 10.33 2.75 3.49
N ASN A 49 10.81 1.56 3.09
CA ASN A 49 10.61 0.98 1.76
C ASN A 49 9.58 -0.17 1.81
N PRO A 50 8.78 -0.37 0.74
CA PRO A 50 8.81 0.37 -0.54
C PRO A 50 8.10 1.72 -0.40
N VAL A 51 8.34 2.64 -1.34
CA VAL A 51 7.57 3.88 -1.40
C VAL A 51 6.13 3.53 -1.78
N VAL A 52 5.21 3.66 -0.83
CA VAL A 52 3.80 3.39 -1.06
C VAL A 52 3.04 4.70 -1.25
N ALA A 53 2.32 4.83 -2.36
CA ALA A 53 1.44 5.95 -2.64
C ALA A 53 0.01 5.47 -2.88
N THR A 54 -0.97 6.23 -2.39
CA THR A 54 -2.39 5.88 -2.46
C THR A 54 -3.14 6.74 -3.46
N PHE A 55 -4.09 6.16 -4.17
CA PHE A 55 -4.84 6.80 -5.24
C PHE A 55 -6.32 6.42 -5.20
N ASP A 56 -7.18 7.27 -5.75
CA ASP A 56 -8.62 7.01 -5.89
C ASP A 56 -9.00 6.32 -7.19
N ASP A 57 -8.13 6.38 -8.20
CA ASP A 57 -8.35 5.79 -9.51
C ASP A 57 -7.11 5.10 -10.05
N LEU A 58 -7.34 4.13 -10.94
CA LEU A 58 -6.30 3.29 -11.51
C LEU A 58 -5.42 4.03 -12.52
N GLU A 59 -5.95 5.05 -13.20
CA GLU A 59 -5.21 5.75 -14.25
C GLU A 59 -4.14 6.66 -13.64
N THR A 60 -4.48 7.41 -12.59
CA THR A 60 -3.53 8.23 -11.82
C THR A 60 -2.46 7.34 -11.16
N ALA A 61 -2.86 6.19 -10.59
CA ALA A 61 -1.93 5.25 -9.97
C ALA A 61 -0.90 4.70 -10.98
N LYS A 62 -1.34 4.30 -12.17
CA LYS A 62 -0.46 3.84 -13.24
C LYS A 62 0.44 4.95 -13.76
N ALA A 63 -0.10 6.17 -13.93
CA ALA A 63 0.67 7.31 -14.40
C ALA A 63 1.81 7.62 -13.44
N TRP A 64 1.55 7.61 -12.13
CA TRP A 64 2.56 7.79 -11.10
C TRP A 64 3.63 6.68 -11.15
N LEU A 65 3.24 5.40 -11.22
CA LEU A 65 4.20 4.29 -11.30
C LEU A 65 5.13 4.36 -12.52
N ARG A 66 4.66 4.92 -13.64
CA ARG A 66 5.48 5.09 -14.85
C ARG A 66 6.46 6.26 -14.77
N GLN A 67 6.28 7.16 -13.80
CA GLN A 67 7.13 8.33 -13.58
C GLN A 67 8.21 8.11 -12.52
N MET A 68 8.09 7.04 -11.72
CA MET A 68 9.12 6.61 -10.77
C MET A 68 10.18 5.79 -11.48
#